data_AF-A0A7U5HVA5-F1
#
_entry.id   AF-A0A7U5HVA5-F1
#
_cell.length_a   1.000
_cell.length_b   1.000
_cell.length_c   1.000
_cell.angle_alpha   90.00
_cell.angle_beta   90.00
_cell.angle_gamma   90.00
#
_symmetry.space_group_name_H-M   'P 1'
#
loop_
_entity.id
_entity.type
_entity.pdbx_description
1 polymer ?
#
loop_
_entity_poly.entity_id
_entity_poly.type
_entity_poly.pdbx_seq_one_letter_code
_entity_poly.pdbx_strand_id
1 'polypeptide(L)'
;MKFAFLTAAMLVCVAPVAASAQTAPAAAAAPATPAAAVAKFNLDTPIEQLVADPKAKAVLDADLPGTSTHPAYDMFKAMSLRAVQPYSEGAITDEMLKKVEADLAAIK
;
A
#
# COMPACT_ATOMS: atom_id res chain seq x y z
N MET A 1 37.76 -53.68 14.52
CA MET A 1 38.65 -52.93 13.60
C MET A 1 38.22 -51.46 13.70
N LYS A 2 38.84 -50.64 14.57
CA LYS A 2 39.93 -49.67 14.28
C LYS A 2 39.53 -48.82 13.05
N PHE A 3 39.20 -47.53 13.14
CA PHE A 3 39.99 -46.34 13.54
C PHE A 3 39.02 -45.26 14.10
N ALA A 4 39.19 -44.63 15.28
CA ALA A 4 40.29 -43.81 15.80
C ALA A 4 40.53 -42.51 14.99
N PHE A 5 39.85 -41.43 15.36
CA PHE A 5 40.44 -40.07 15.35
C PHE A 5 39.96 -39.30 16.59
N LEU A 6 40.90 -39.18 17.53
CA LEU A 6 40.95 -38.18 18.59
C LEU A 6 41.16 -36.80 17.98
N THR A 7 40.49 -35.79 18.51
CA THR A 7 41.17 -34.59 19.04
C THR A 7 40.25 -33.87 20.02
N ALA A 8 40.63 -33.95 21.30
CA ALA A 8 40.14 -33.10 22.36
C ALA A 8 41.09 -31.91 22.53
N ALA A 9 40.57 -30.71 22.74
CA ALA A 9 41.29 -29.63 23.39
C ALA A 9 40.30 -28.66 24.03
N MET A 10 40.04 -28.92 25.31
CA MET A 10 39.46 -27.99 26.27
C MET A 10 40.59 -27.12 26.82
N LEU A 11 40.45 -25.79 26.83
CA LEU A 11 41.01 -24.97 27.91
C LEU A 11 40.32 -23.60 28.03
N VAL A 12 39.87 -23.34 29.25
CA VAL A 12 39.25 -22.12 29.77
C VAL A 12 40.34 -21.14 30.23
N CYS A 13 40.16 -19.82 30.03
CA CYS A 13 40.33 -18.76 31.06
C CYS A 13 40.56 -17.33 30.49
N VAL A 14 39.67 -16.42 30.92
CA VAL A 14 39.89 -15.04 31.41
C VAL A 14 40.19 -13.88 30.44
N ALA A 15 39.41 -12.81 30.63
CA ALA A 15 39.23 -11.58 29.87
C ALA A 15 40.44 -10.60 29.84
N PRO A 16 40.32 -9.51 29.05
CA PRO A 16 40.11 -8.23 29.71
C PRO A 16 38.91 -7.44 29.17
N VAL A 17 38.25 -6.74 30.09
CA VAL A 17 37.25 -5.71 29.86
C VAL A 17 37.90 -4.57 29.06
N ALA A 18 37.54 -4.43 27.79
CA ALA A 18 37.75 -3.20 27.04
C ALA A 18 36.42 -2.45 26.98
N ALA A 19 36.20 -1.61 27.97
CA ALA A 19 35.24 -0.52 27.89
C ALA A 19 35.63 0.37 26.69
N SER A 20 34.85 0.28 25.62
CA SER A 20 34.76 1.34 24.62
C SER A 20 33.32 1.82 24.63
N ALA A 21 33.13 2.97 25.26
CA ALA A 21 31.95 3.78 25.13
C ALA A 21 31.73 4.10 23.64
N GLN A 22 30.82 3.38 23.01
CA GLN A 22 30.14 3.88 21.82
C GLN A 22 28.68 4.05 22.20
N THR A 23 28.39 5.20 22.80
CA THR A 23 27.10 5.85 22.56
C THR A 23 26.99 5.95 21.05
N ALA A 24 26.28 5.00 20.45
CA ALA A 24 25.71 5.15 19.13
C ALA A 24 24.36 5.84 19.35
N PRO A 25 24.21 7.15 19.08
CA PRO A 25 22.90 7.67 18.81
C PRO A 25 22.40 6.91 17.59
N ALA A 26 21.36 6.13 17.86
CA ALA A 26 20.30 5.69 16.98
C ALA A 26 20.37 6.31 15.58
N ALA A 27 20.31 5.41 14.59
CA ALA A 27 19.71 5.58 13.28
C ALA A 27 19.52 7.04 12.86
N ALA A 28 20.39 7.49 11.95
CA ALA A 28 20.07 8.60 11.07
C ALA A 28 18.61 8.47 10.64
N ALA A 29 17.76 9.34 11.17
CA ALA A 29 16.41 9.50 10.70
C ALA A 29 16.54 9.93 9.25
N ALA A 30 16.33 8.96 8.34
CA ALA A 30 16.02 9.26 6.96
C ALA A 30 14.89 10.30 6.99
N PRO A 31 14.94 11.35 6.16
CA PRO A 31 13.89 12.34 6.11
C PRO A 31 12.57 11.60 5.90
N ALA A 32 11.70 11.67 6.90
CA ALA A 32 10.33 11.21 6.75
C ALA A 32 9.75 12.04 5.60
N THR A 33 9.62 11.39 4.44
CA THR A 33 8.75 11.85 3.37
C THR A 33 7.45 12.26 4.05
N PRO A 34 6.92 13.47 3.82
CA PRO A 34 5.62 13.85 4.36
C PRO A 34 4.68 12.69 4.06
N ALA A 35 4.12 12.08 5.09
CA ALA A 35 3.07 11.10 4.92
C ALA A 35 1.95 11.85 4.21
N ALA A 36 1.92 11.73 2.88
CA ALA A 36 0.84 12.22 2.07
C ALA A 36 -0.41 11.70 2.75
N ALA A 37 -1.28 12.61 3.18
CA ALA A 37 -2.52 12.26 3.84
C ALA A 37 -3.13 11.10 3.07
N VAL A 38 -3.21 9.93 3.72
CA VAL A 38 -3.72 8.73 3.06
C VAL A 38 -5.18 9.04 2.80
N ALA A 39 -5.49 9.39 1.54
CA ALA A 39 -6.85 9.69 1.13
C ALA A 39 -7.72 8.51 1.56
N LYS A 40 -8.87 8.80 2.17
CA LYS A 40 -9.81 7.77 2.64
C LYS A 40 -10.23 6.85 1.50
N PHE A 41 -10.28 7.41 0.29
CA PHE A 41 -10.64 6.74 -0.95
C PHE A 41 -9.65 7.11 -2.06
N ASN A 42 -9.38 6.16 -2.94
CA ASN A 42 -8.53 6.34 -4.13
C ASN A 42 -9.03 5.46 -5.29
N LEU A 43 -8.40 5.55 -6.47
CA LEU A 43 -8.82 4.74 -7.63
C LEU A 43 -8.51 3.24 -7.52
N ASP A 44 -7.78 2.81 -6.48
CA ASP A 44 -7.53 1.39 -6.16
C ASP A 44 -8.56 0.83 -5.18
N THR A 45 -9.40 1.70 -4.62
CA THR A 45 -10.49 1.31 -3.73
C THR A 45 -11.55 0.54 -4.53
N PRO A 46 -12.13 -0.54 -3.99
CA PRO A 46 -13.25 -1.24 -4.62
C PRO A 46 -14.41 -0.28 -4.91
N ILE A 47 -14.97 -0.35 -6.11
CA ILE A 47 -16.05 0.55 -6.54
C ILE A 47 -17.27 0.44 -5.59
N GLU A 48 -17.57 -0.74 -5.06
CA GLU A 48 -18.64 -0.92 -4.07
C GLU A 48 -18.42 -0.10 -2.79
N GLN A 49 -17.16 0.07 -2.35
CA GLN A 49 -16.83 0.89 -1.19
C GLN A 49 -16.98 2.38 -1.51
N LEU A 50 -16.61 2.79 -2.73
CA LEU A 50 -16.81 4.16 -3.20
C LEU A 50 -18.30 4.50 -3.31
N VAL A 51 -19.12 3.57 -3.79
CA VAL A 51 -20.58 3.77 -3.94
C VAL A 51 -21.30 3.69 -2.59
N ALA A 52 -20.75 2.97 -1.60
CA ALA A 52 -21.29 2.89 -0.25
C ALA A 52 -21.16 4.20 0.54
N ASP A 53 -20.16 5.03 0.22
CA ASP A 53 -20.00 6.35 0.82
C ASP A 53 -20.73 7.42 -0.04
N PRO A 54 -21.64 8.22 0.54
CA PRO A 54 -22.42 9.18 -0.24
C PRO A 54 -21.57 10.29 -0.88
N LYS A 55 -20.43 10.67 -0.30
CA LYS A 55 -19.54 11.68 -0.88
C LYS A 55 -18.77 11.10 -2.06
N ALA A 56 -18.21 9.90 -1.89
CA ALA A 56 -17.49 9.24 -2.98
C ALA A 56 -18.44 8.86 -4.12
N LYS A 57 -19.65 8.36 -3.81
CA LYS A 57 -20.70 8.14 -4.81
C LYS A 57 -21.02 9.39 -5.62
N ALA A 58 -21.16 10.55 -4.98
CA ALA A 58 -21.44 11.81 -5.67
C ALA A 58 -20.31 12.19 -6.65
N VAL A 59 -19.05 11.94 -6.30
CA VAL A 59 -17.91 12.11 -7.21
C VAL A 59 -18.01 11.16 -8.39
N LEU A 60 -18.28 9.86 -8.16
CA LEU A 60 -18.44 8.90 -9.25
C LEU A 60 -19.62 9.25 -10.16
N ASP A 61 -20.75 9.68 -9.62
CA ASP A 61 -21.92 10.05 -10.43
C ASP A 61 -21.66 11.32 -11.25
N ALA A 62 -20.85 12.26 -10.74
CA ALA A 62 -20.48 13.48 -11.46
C ALA A 62 -19.45 13.23 -12.57
N ASP A 63 -18.45 12.40 -12.29
CA ASP A 63 -17.27 12.24 -13.17
C ASP A 63 -17.33 10.99 -14.03
N LEU A 64 -18.00 9.94 -13.57
CA LEU A 64 -18.14 8.64 -14.25
C LEU A 64 -19.61 8.21 -14.28
N PRO A 65 -20.49 8.98 -14.94
CA PRO A 65 -21.91 8.69 -14.98
C PRO A 65 -22.17 7.31 -15.59
N GLY A 66 -23.05 6.54 -14.96
CA GLY A 66 -23.41 5.20 -15.42
C GLY A 66 -22.60 4.06 -14.80
N THR A 67 -21.52 4.34 -14.06
CA THR A 67 -20.69 3.28 -13.43
C THR A 67 -21.49 2.43 -12.45
N SER A 68 -22.25 3.02 -11.54
CA SER A 68 -23.02 2.27 -10.54
C SER A 68 -24.31 1.64 -11.08
N THR A 69 -24.77 2.08 -12.25
CA THR A 69 -26.02 1.61 -12.87
C THR A 69 -25.77 0.67 -14.05
N HIS A 70 -24.51 0.37 -14.35
CA HIS A 70 -24.14 -0.47 -15.47
C HIS A 70 -24.66 -1.90 -15.25
N PRO A 71 -25.17 -2.59 -16.29
CA PRO A 71 -25.66 -3.96 -16.15
C PRO A 71 -24.57 -4.95 -15.66
N ALA A 72 -23.30 -4.66 -15.95
CA ALA A 72 -22.15 -5.43 -15.47
C ALA A 72 -21.60 -4.97 -14.11
N TYR A 73 -22.28 -4.06 -13.40
CA TYR A 73 -21.80 -3.50 -12.13
C TYR A 73 -21.43 -4.60 -11.13
N ASP A 74 -22.25 -5.64 -10.98
CA ASP A 74 -21.96 -6.74 -10.06
C ASP A 74 -20.68 -7.50 -10.38
N MET A 75 -20.23 -7.49 -11.64
CA MET A 75 -18.98 -8.13 -12.05
C MET A 75 -17.75 -7.31 -11.67
N PHE A 76 -17.86 -5.98 -11.73
CA PHE A 76 -16.71 -5.09 -11.54
C PHE A 76 -16.73 -4.30 -10.23
N LYS A 77 -17.83 -4.31 -9.46
CA LYS A 77 -17.96 -3.54 -8.22
C LYS A 77 -16.91 -3.88 -7.16
N ALA A 78 -16.43 -5.12 -7.14
CA ALA A 78 -15.35 -5.58 -6.26
C ALA A 78 -13.95 -5.18 -6.77
N MET A 79 -13.85 -4.74 -8.03
CA MET A 79 -12.63 -4.22 -8.63
C MET A 79 -12.54 -2.70 -8.40
N SER A 80 -11.36 -2.16 -8.69
CA SER A 80 -11.10 -0.73 -8.60
C SER A 80 -11.32 -0.02 -9.95
N LEU A 81 -11.52 1.29 -9.94
CA LEU A 81 -11.73 2.07 -11.18
C LEU A 81 -10.56 1.93 -12.16
N ARG A 82 -9.33 1.93 -11.65
CA ARG A 82 -8.12 1.65 -12.45
C ARG A 82 -8.16 0.26 -13.10
N ALA A 83 -8.59 -0.75 -12.35
CA ALA A 83 -8.67 -2.11 -12.86
C ALA A 83 -9.78 -2.28 -13.90
N VAL A 84 -10.88 -1.53 -13.80
CA VAL A 84 -12.03 -1.60 -14.72
C VAL A 84 -11.82 -0.79 -15.99
N GLN A 85 -11.01 0.26 -15.95
CA GLN A 85 -10.73 1.13 -17.10
C GLN A 85 -10.48 0.37 -18.43
N PRO A 86 -9.55 -0.61 -18.54
CA PRO A 86 -9.31 -1.30 -19.80
C PRO A 86 -10.50 -2.13 -20.30
N TYR A 87 -11.42 -2.53 -19.41
CA TYR A 87 -12.64 -3.27 -19.75
C TYR A 87 -13.82 -2.37 -20.13
N SER A 88 -13.68 -1.06 -19.90
CA SER A 88 -14.74 -0.08 -20.17
C SER A 88 -14.88 0.30 -21.65
N GLU A 89 -14.05 -0.26 -22.53
CA GLU A 89 -14.02 0.03 -23.97
C GLU A 89 -13.92 1.53 -24.32
N GLY A 90 -13.27 2.30 -23.43
CA GLY A 90 -13.10 3.75 -23.57
C GLY A 90 -14.16 4.60 -22.87
N ALA A 91 -15.14 3.99 -22.19
CA ALA A 91 -16.12 4.72 -21.37
C ALA A 91 -15.48 5.39 -20.14
N ILE A 92 -14.40 4.80 -19.62
CA ILE A 92 -13.57 5.40 -18.57
C ILE A 92 -12.24 5.83 -19.20
N THR A 93 -12.01 7.14 -19.26
CA THR A 93 -10.76 7.72 -19.78
C THR A 93 -9.78 8.06 -18.65
N ASP A 94 -8.50 8.16 -18.97
CA ASP A 94 -7.46 8.59 -18.01
C ASP A 94 -7.72 9.99 -17.43
N GLU A 95 -8.32 10.89 -18.22
CA GLU A 95 -8.67 12.23 -17.75
C GLU A 95 -9.76 12.18 -16.68
N MET A 96 -10.81 11.38 -16.92
CA MET A 96 -11.89 11.16 -15.95
C MET A 96 -11.35 10.50 -14.67
N LEU A 97 -10.45 9.51 -14.79
CA LEU A 97 -9.81 8.88 -13.63
C LEU A 97 -9.01 9.89 -12.81
N LYS A 98 -8.19 10.74 -13.44
CA LYS A 98 -7.44 11.78 -12.73
C LYS A 98 -8.37 12.75 -12.00
N LYS A 99 -9.50 13.12 -12.62
CA LYS A 99 -10.49 13.98 -11.99
C LYS A 99 -11.10 13.32 -10.76
N VAL A 100 -11.55 12.07 -10.89
CA VAL A 100 -12.07 11.28 -9.77
C VAL A 100 -11.04 11.12 -8.67
N GLU A 101 -9.76 10.88 -8.99
CA GLU A 101 -8.70 10.73 -8.00
C GLU A 101 -8.52 12.01 -7.17
N ALA A 102 -8.52 13.17 -7.82
CA ALA A 102 -8.43 14.46 -7.15
C ALA A 102 -9.66 14.72 -6.24
N ASP A 103 -10.86 14.43 -6.75
CA ASP A 103 -12.10 14.67 -6.02
C ASP A 103 -12.30 13.67 -4.86
N LEU A 104 -11.91 12.40 -5.02
CA LEU A 104 -11.86 11.42 -3.94
C LEU A 104 -10.82 11.79 -2.88
N ALA A 105 -9.65 12.29 -3.28
CA ALA A 105 -8.62 12.75 -2.35
C ALA A 105 -9.06 13.98 -1.53
N ALA A 106 -10.03 14.75 -2.00
CA ALA A 106 -10.62 15.84 -1.25
C ALA A 106 -11.53 15.37 -0.10
N ILE A 107 -11.98 14.11 -0.12
CA ILE A 107 -12.85 13.51 0.90
C ILE A 107 -12.03 13.15 2.14
N LYS A 108 -12.36 13.80 3.27
CA LYS A 108 -11.80 13.55 4.61
C LYS A 108 -12.77 12.73 5.46
#